data_AF-A0A4D9E758-F1
#
_entry.id   AF-A0A4D9E758-F1
#
_cell.length_a   1.000
_cell.length_b   1.000
_cell.length_c   1.000
_cell.angle_alpha   90.00
_cell.angle_beta   90.00
_cell.angle_gamma   90.00
#
_symmetry.space_group_name_H-M   'P 1'
#
loop_
_entity.id
_entity.type
_entity.pdbx_description
1 polymer ?
#
loop_
_entity_poly.entity_id
_entity_poly.type
_entity_poly.pdbx_seq_one_letter_code
_entity_poly.pdbx_strand_id
1 'polypeptide(L)'
;MIKASMSSGKVTLFHQDRQSGVTYRIPALLYIPPETLLAFAEKRSSARDEDAEYLVLRRGRKTGTLVEVIPCALFPCRPPSLAARSPPEVSQH
;
A
#
# COMPACT_ATOMS: atom_id res chain seq x y z
N MET A 1 9.03 -11.82 -11.42
CA MET A 1 9.63 -11.96 -10.07
C MET A 1 10.77 -10.95 -9.97
N ILE A 2 10.69 -9.97 -9.07
CA ILE A 2 11.78 -8.98 -8.91
C ILE A 2 12.79 -9.60 -7.93
N LYS A 3 13.97 -9.99 -8.43
CA LYS A 3 15.08 -10.51 -7.63
C LYS A 3 16.08 -9.38 -7.39
N ALA A 4 16.09 -8.79 -6.20
CA ALA A 4 17.05 -7.73 -5.85
C ALA A 4 18.32 -8.38 -5.27
N SER A 5 19.41 -8.39 -6.02
CA SER A 5 20.73 -8.83 -5.54
C SER A 5 21.43 -7.66 -4.83
N MET A 6 21.78 -7.82 -3.56
CA MET A 6 22.34 -6.74 -2.74
C MET A 6 23.88 -6.82 -2.68
N SER A 7 24.58 -6.12 -3.58
CA SER A 7 26.02 -5.81 -3.40
C SER A 7 26.28 -4.40 -2.85
N SER A 8 25.28 -3.51 -2.86
CA SER A 8 25.20 -2.25 -2.08
C SER A 8 23.79 -1.61 -2.18
N GLY A 9 22.77 -2.40 -2.56
CA GLY A 9 21.71 -1.95 -3.46
C GLY A 9 20.49 -1.30 -2.79
N LYS A 10 20.19 -0.05 -3.12
CA LYS A 10 18.83 0.50 -2.95
C LYS A 10 17.95 -0.04 -4.07
N VAL A 11 16.77 -0.55 -3.74
CA VAL A 11 15.75 -0.95 -4.73
C VAL A 11 14.52 -0.08 -4.54
N THR A 12 13.97 0.42 -5.63
CA THR A 12 12.69 1.15 -5.60
C THR A 12 11.56 0.14 -5.59
N LEU A 13 10.73 0.17 -4.55
CA LEU A 13 9.59 -0.75 -4.41
C LEU A 13 8.34 -0.17 -5.05
N PHE A 14 8.13 1.14 -4.98
CA PHE A 14 6.97 1.79 -5.57
C PHE A 14 7.46 2.92 -6.48
N HIS A 15 7.10 2.86 -7.76
CA HIS A 15 7.53 3.83 -8.75
C HIS A 15 6.41 4.82 -9.03
N GLN A 16 6.75 6.11 -9.05
CA GLN A 16 5.83 7.13 -9.55
C GLN A 16 5.68 6.99 -11.05
N ASP A 17 4.44 7.04 -11.54
CA ASP A 17 4.13 7.07 -12.96
C ASP A 17 3.68 8.49 -13.36
N ARG A 18 4.50 9.14 -14.17
CA ARG A 18 4.25 10.52 -14.63
C ARG A 18 3.13 10.62 -15.66
N GLN A 19 2.84 9.54 -16.40
CA GLN A 19 1.78 9.56 -17.42
C GLN A 19 0.40 9.42 -16.79
N SER A 20 0.25 8.52 -15.82
CA SER A 20 -1.01 8.34 -15.08
C SER A 20 -1.19 9.31 -13.91
N GLY A 21 -0.13 10.02 -13.49
CA GLY A 21 -0.15 10.89 -12.31
C GLY A 21 -0.06 10.14 -10.98
N VAL A 22 -0.04 8.81 -11.01
CA VAL A 22 0.02 7.96 -9.81
C VAL A 22 1.31 8.19 -9.05
N THR A 23 1.19 8.45 -7.76
CA THR A 23 2.32 8.62 -6.84
C THR A 23 2.14 7.80 -5.57
N TYR A 24 3.26 7.51 -4.91
CA TYR A 24 3.29 6.74 -3.68
C TYR A 24 3.95 7.56 -2.58
N ARG A 25 3.23 7.82 -1.48
CA ARG A 25 3.71 8.66 -0.35
C ARG A 25 3.46 7.97 0.98
N ILE A 26 4.02 8.55 2.05
CA ILE A 26 3.92 8.05 3.44
C ILE A 26 4.44 6.61 3.57
N PRO A 27 5.74 6.37 3.28
CA PRO A 27 6.30 5.03 3.34
C PRO A 27 6.36 4.52 4.79
N ALA A 28 6.01 3.26 5.00
CA ALA A 28 6.22 2.56 6.26
C ALA A 28 6.82 1.17 6.02
N LEU A 29 7.69 0.72 6.93
CA LEU A 29 8.36 -0.57 6.85
C LEU A 29 8.22 -1.30 8.18
N LEU A 30 7.71 -2.52 8.15
CA LEU A 30 7.56 -3.38 9.32
C LEU A 30 8.30 -4.69 9.11
N TYR A 31 9.13 -5.08 10.07
CA TYR A 31 9.73 -6.41 10.12
C TYR A 31 8.94 -7.31 11.06
N ILE A 32 8.52 -8.47 10.55
CA ILE A 32 7.86 -9.53 11.30
C ILE A 32 8.81 -10.72 11.35
N PRO A 33 9.35 -11.05 12.53
CA PRO A 33 10.25 -12.19 12.68
C PRO A 33 9.62 -13.51 12.18
N PRO A 34 10.43 -14.46 11.66
CA PRO A 34 11.89 -14.39 11.58
C PRO A 34 12.44 -13.85 10.24
N GLU A 35 11.59 -13.58 9.25
CA GLU A 35 12.07 -13.30 7.88
C GLU A 35 11.14 -12.43 7.04
N THR A 36 10.03 -11.93 7.57
CA THR A 36 9.06 -11.19 6.76
C THR A 36 9.29 -9.68 6.87
N LEU A 37 9.37 -8.99 5.74
CA LEU A 37 9.34 -7.53 5.64
C LEU A 37 8.04 -7.11 4.96
N LEU A 38 7.37 -6.12 5.51
CA LEU A 38 6.16 -5.52 4.94
C LEU A 38 6.45 -4.06 4.63
N ALA A 39 6.48 -3.70 3.35
CA ALA A 39 6.65 -2.33 2.88
C ALA A 39 5.31 -1.76 2.44
N PHE A 40 4.89 -0.69 3.10
CA PHE A 40 3.64 0.01 2.87
C PHE A 40 3.87 1.38 2.23
N ALA A 41 2.89 1.83 1.45
CA ALA A 41 2.79 3.22 0.98
C ALA A 41 1.33 3.56 0.66
N GLU A 42 0.96 4.83 0.69
CA GLU A 42 -0.29 5.31 0.11
C GLU A 42 -0.13 5.48 -1.39
N LYS A 43 -0.95 4.79 -2.20
CA LYS A 43 -1.17 5.10 -3.61
C LYS A 43 -2.15 6.26 -3.71
N ARG A 44 -1.75 7.27 -4.49
CA ARG A 44 -2.53 8.47 -4.74
C ARG A 44 -2.68 8.71 -6.24
N SER A 45 -3.80 9.30 -6.66
CA SER A 45 -4.00 9.73 -8.06
C SER A 45 -3.36 11.08 -8.37
N SER A 46 -2.96 11.84 -7.36
CA SER A 46 -2.14 13.05 -7.49
C SER A 46 -1.19 13.23 -6.31
N ALA A 47 -0.37 14.29 -6.32
CA ALA A 47 0.54 14.63 -5.22
C ALA A 47 -0.17 15.13 -3.95
N ARG A 48 -1.44 15.56 -4.04
CA ARG A 48 -2.22 16.10 -2.92
C ARG A 48 -2.47 15.03 -1.86
N ASP A 49 -2.74 15.48 -0.63
CA ASP A 49 -2.97 14.57 0.49
C ASP A 49 -4.40 14.01 0.46
N GLU A 50 -5.39 14.79 0.00
CA GLU A 50 -6.78 14.34 -0.12
C GLU A 50 -7.01 13.25 -1.20
N ASP A 51 -6.07 13.10 -2.14
CA ASP A 51 -6.16 12.18 -3.28
C ASP A 51 -5.59 10.77 -2.97
N ALA A 52 -5.45 10.42 -1.68
CA ALA A 52 -5.06 9.08 -1.25
C ALA A 52 -6.20 8.08 -1.46
N GLU A 53 -5.94 7.04 -2.25
CA GLU A 53 -6.96 6.06 -2.66
C GLU A 53 -6.77 4.70 -1.96
N TYR A 54 -5.53 4.21 -1.91
CA TYR A 54 -5.22 2.88 -1.41
C TYR A 54 -3.97 2.88 -0.54
N LEU A 55 -3.98 2.11 0.54
CA LEU A 55 -2.79 1.64 1.22
C LEU A 55 -2.30 0.39 0.48
N VAL A 56 -1.11 0.46 -0.12
CA VAL A 56 -0.51 -0.65 -0.85
C VAL A 56 0.54 -1.35 -0.01
N LEU A 57 0.68 -2.66 -0.18
CA LEU A 57 1.63 -3.49 0.55
C LEU A 57 2.46 -4.35 -0.41
N ARG A 58 3.77 -4.39 -0.19
CA ARG A 58 4.68 -5.40 -0.73
C ARG A 58 5.26 -6.24 0.39
N ARG A 59 5.15 -7.56 0.26
CA ARG A 59 5.78 -8.51 1.17
C ARG A 59 7.14 -8.93 0.65
N GLY A 60 8.17 -8.83 1.49
CA GLY A 60 9.50 -9.35 1.25
C GLY A 60 9.81 -10.54 2.16
N ARG A 61 10.56 -11.52 1.65
CA ARG A 61 11.17 -12.58 2.46
C ARG A 61 12.68 -12.34 2.55
N LYS A 62 13.20 -12.23 3.77
CA LYS A 62 14.59 -11.92 4.09
C LYS A 62 15.35 -13.18 4.44
N THR A 63 16.35 -13.53 3.62
CA THR A 63 17.27 -14.64 3.88
C THR A 63 18.67 -14.07 4.04
N GLY A 64 19.17 -13.99 5.28
CA GLY A 64 20.43 -13.30 5.57
C GLY A 64 20.34 -11.81 5.23
N THR A 65 21.13 -11.35 4.26
CA THR A 65 21.11 -9.97 3.73
C THR A 65 20.29 -9.81 2.44
N LEU A 66 19.77 -10.91 1.87
CA LEU A 66 18.96 -10.89 0.65
C LEU A 66 17.48 -10.68 0.98
N VAL A 67 16.76 -9.94 0.14
CA VAL A 67 15.30 -9.77 0.23
C VAL A 67 14.64 -10.09 -1.11
N GLU A 68 13.70 -11.03 -1.11
CA GLU A 68 12.87 -11.39 -2.26
C GLU A 68 11.48 -10.77 -2.12
N VAL A 69 11.07 -9.92 -3.06
CA VAL A 69 9.80 -9.15 -2.96
C VAL A 69 8.71 -9.78 -3.82
N ILE A 70 7.55 -9.99 -3.20
CA ILE A 70 6.31 -10.56 -3.77
C ILE A 70 5.46 -9.41 -4.38
N PRO A 71 4.61 -9.68 -5.40
CA PRO A 71 3.71 -8.69 -5.99
C PRO A 71 2.82 -7.95 -4.97
N CYS A 72 2.37 -6.74 -5.35
CA CYS A 72 1.62 -5.83 -4.48
C CYS A 72 0.21 -6.35 -4.17
N ALA A 73 -0.24 -6.11 -2.93
CA ALA A 73 -1.64 -6.12 -2.55
C ALA A 73 -2.15 -4.68 -2.35
N LEU A 74 -3.46 -4.44 -2.57
CA LEU A 74 -4.11 -3.13 -2.46
C LEU A 74 -5.21 -3.16 -1.40
N PHE A 75 -5.23 -2.18 -0.51
CA PHE A 75 -6.27 -1.97 0.49
C PHE A 75 -6.84 -0.54 0.35
N PRO A 76 -8.15 -0.32 0.34
CA PRO A 76 -8.71 1.03 0.21
C PRO A 76 -8.38 1.90 1.43
N CYS A 77 -8.00 3.17 1.21
CA CYS A 77 -7.76 4.14 2.29
C CYS A 77 -9.05 4.60 2.96
N ARG A 78 -10.17 4.62 2.22
CA ARG A 78 -11.49 4.95 2.78
C ARG A 78 -12.27 3.67 3.05
N PRO A 79 -12.81 3.48 4.27
CA PRO A 79 -13.77 2.42 4.50
C PRO A 79 -15.02 2.66 3.63
N PRO A 80 -15.71 1.60 3.18
CA PRO A 80 -17.00 1.76 2.52
C PRO A 80 -17.92 2.56 3.44
N SER A 81 -18.55 3.61 2.90
CA SER A 81 -19.41 4.50 3.68
C SER A 81 -20.49 3.69 4.40
N LEU A 82 -20.68 3.95 5.70
CA LEU A 82 -21.81 3.44 6.49
C LEU A 82 -23.20 3.89 5.96
N ALA A 83 -23.24 4.68 4.89
CA ALA A 83 -24.43 5.29 4.27
C ALA A 83 -25.26 4.33 3.39
N ALA A 84 -25.43 3.08 3.80
CA ALA A 84 -26.36 2.12 3.19
C ALA A 84 -27.31 1.48 4.21
N ARG A 85 -27.52 2.12 5.36
CA ARG A 85 -28.69 1.85 6.20
C ARG A 85 -29.58 3.08 6.09
N SER A 86 -30.58 3.01 5.21
CA SER A 86 -31.74 3.88 5.33
C SER A 86 -32.26 3.78 6.77
N PRO A 87 -32.50 4.90 7.47
CA PRO A 87 -33.18 4.84 8.76
C PRO A 87 -34.53 4.15 8.58
N PRO A 88 -34.99 3.32 9.53
CA PRO A 88 -36.36 2.81 9.47
C PRO A 88 -37.31 4.01 9.46
N GLU A 89 -38.23 4.04 8.50
CA GLU A 89 -39.31 5.03 8.50
C GLU A 89 -40.07 4.91 9.82
N VAL A 90 -40.03 5.98 10.62
CA VAL A 90 -40.90 6.14 11.77
C VAL A 90 -42.29 6.43 11.21
N SER A 91 -43.13 5.40 11.17
CA SER A 91 -44.57 5.56 10.95
C SER A 91 -45.13 6.35 12.13
N GLN A 92 -45.57 7.57 11.88
CA GLN A 92 -46.31 8.36 12.86
C GLN A 92 -47.72 7.76 12.99
N HIS A 93 -48.13 7.48 14.22
CA HIS A 93 -49.52 7.23 14.64
C HIS A 93 -49.91 8.30 15.65
#